data_AF-A0A9D5K935-F1
#
_entry.id   AF-A0A9D5K935-F1
#
_cell.length_a   1.000
_cell.length_b   1.000
_cell.length_c   1.000
_cell.angle_alpha   90.00
_cell.angle_beta   90.00
_cell.angle_gamma   90.00
#
_symmetry.space_group_name_H-M   'P 1'
#
loop_
_entity.id
_entity.type
_entity.pdbx_description
1 polymer ?
#
loop_
_entity_poly.entity_id
_entity_poly.type
_entity_poly.pdbx_seq_one_letter_code
_entity_poly.pdbx_strand_id
1 'polypeptide(L)'
;MRRIKILSGSLLFILPLLATQDDSQKEGAGGIVVGEGYAIALGAPPGWIFETKLALQRGASVVIYPADEGIDSTPVTIYVNVFALQGVSLEAWLTQDIAELEDEY
;
A
#
# COMPACT_ATOMS: atom_id res chain seq x y z
N MET A 1 2.78 -68.50 25.46
CA MET A 1 2.15 -67.45 26.29
C MET A 1 2.87 -66.12 26.05
N ARG A 2 2.15 -65.12 25.54
CA ARG A 2 2.61 -63.74 25.24
C ARG A 2 2.92 -62.96 26.53
N ARG A 3 3.96 -62.12 26.51
CA ARG A 3 4.00 -60.83 27.24
C ARG A 3 4.69 -59.76 26.39
N ILE A 4 3.87 -58.85 25.86
CA ILE A 4 4.24 -57.55 25.30
C ILE A 4 3.94 -56.52 26.40
N LYS A 5 4.88 -55.61 26.71
CA LYS A 5 4.65 -54.32 27.42
C LYS A 5 5.71 -53.32 26.90
N ILE A 6 5.40 -52.52 25.88
CA ILE A 6 5.01 -51.08 25.90
C ILE A 6 6.12 -50.22 26.55
N LEU A 7 6.98 -49.54 25.77
CA LEU A 7 6.84 -48.18 25.18
C LEU A 7 6.98 -47.05 26.21
N SER A 8 7.97 -46.17 26.02
CA SER A 8 8.04 -44.73 26.43
C SER A 8 9.48 -44.28 26.12
N GLY A 9 9.85 -43.83 24.93
CA GLY A 9 9.19 -42.75 24.20
C GLY A 9 9.55 -41.40 24.84
N SER A 10 10.84 -41.11 25.01
CA SER A 10 11.31 -39.77 25.40
C SER A 10 11.12 -38.82 24.22
N LEU A 11 9.86 -38.39 24.02
CA LEU A 11 9.51 -37.31 23.13
C LEU A 11 9.87 -36.01 23.87
N LEU A 12 11.09 -35.53 23.63
CA LEU A 12 11.53 -34.20 24.05
C LEU A 12 10.62 -33.17 23.36
N PHE A 13 9.68 -32.62 24.13
CA PHE A 13 8.88 -31.46 23.75
C PHE A 13 9.82 -30.26 23.58
N ILE A 14 10.31 -30.05 22.37
CA ILE A 14 10.90 -28.79 21.96
C ILE A 14 9.71 -27.84 21.80
N LEU A 15 9.42 -27.03 22.82
CA LEU A 15 8.51 -25.90 22.68
C LEU A 15 9.08 -25.01 21.56
N PRO A 16 8.40 -24.85 20.41
CA PRO A 16 8.74 -23.73 19.55
C PRO A 16 8.33 -22.49 20.33
N LEU A 17 9.32 -21.70 20.70
CA LEU A 17 9.15 -20.31 21.09
C LEU A 17 8.34 -19.66 19.96
N LEU A 18 7.03 -19.48 20.17
CA LEU A 18 6.23 -18.60 19.32
C LEU A 18 6.77 -17.20 19.59
N ALA A 19 7.83 -16.85 18.87
CA ALA A 19 8.15 -15.47 18.59
C ALA A 19 6.93 -14.91 17.85
N THR A 20 6.02 -14.31 18.60
CA THR A 20 5.11 -13.32 18.05
C THR A 20 6.01 -12.19 17.59
N GLN A 21 6.46 -12.28 16.35
CA GLN A 21 7.07 -11.18 15.65
C GLN A 21 5.98 -10.12 15.54
N ASP A 22 6.05 -9.15 16.46
CA ASP A 22 5.17 -7.99 16.46
C ASP A 22 5.61 -7.13 15.27
N ASP A 23 5.05 -7.43 14.11
CA ASP A 23 5.26 -6.73 12.83
C ASP A 23 4.55 -5.35 12.83
N SER A 24 4.20 -4.81 14.00
CA SER A 24 3.39 -3.59 14.14
C SER A 24 4.15 -2.29 13.87
N GLN A 25 5.42 -2.36 13.45
CA GLN A 25 6.05 -1.27 12.72
C GLN A 25 6.38 -1.72 11.30
N LYS A 26 5.34 -1.96 10.49
CA LYS A 26 5.47 -1.87 9.04
C LYS A 26 6.02 -0.49 8.72
N GLU A 27 7.29 -0.40 8.33
CA GLU A 27 7.86 0.79 7.71
C GLU A 27 6.83 1.32 6.69
N GLY A 28 6.54 2.62 6.75
CA GLY A 28 5.55 3.23 5.87
C GLY A 28 5.85 2.83 4.43
N ALA A 29 4.87 2.23 3.75
CA ALA A 29 5.03 1.84 2.34
C ALA A 29 5.41 3.09 1.54
N GLY A 30 6.20 2.98 0.48
CA GLY A 30 6.63 4.18 -0.23
C GLY A 30 7.24 3.83 -1.57
N GLY A 31 7.41 4.85 -2.39
CA GLY A 31 7.92 4.68 -3.73
C GLY A 31 8.30 5.97 -4.41
N ILE A 32 8.82 5.81 -5.62
CA ILE A 32 9.15 6.91 -6.52
C ILE A 32 8.12 6.88 -7.64
N VAL A 33 7.47 8.02 -7.87
CA VAL A 33 6.61 8.23 -9.03
C VAL A 33 7.40 9.03 -10.06
N VAL A 34 7.56 8.46 -11.24
CA VAL A 34 8.36 9.03 -12.33
C VAL A 34 7.40 9.59 -13.37
N GLY A 35 7.66 10.81 -13.85
CA GLY A 35 6.99 11.37 -15.01
C GLY A 35 7.98 11.99 -15.98
N GLU A 36 7.48 12.75 -16.94
CA GLU A 36 8.30 13.30 -18.02
C GLU A 36 9.19 14.45 -17.50
N GLY A 37 10.45 14.13 -17.22
CA GLY A 37 11.47 15.09 -16.80
C GLY A 37 11.56 15.34 -15.29
N TYR A 38 10.78 14.64 -14.47
CA TYR A 38 10.83 14.74 -13.00
C TYR A 38 10.51 13.39 -12.34
N ALA A 39 10.87 13.29 -11.06
CA ALA A 39 10.46 12.19 -10.19
C ALA A 39 10.18 12.74 -8.80
N ILE A 40 9.16 12.18 -8.13
CA ILE A 40 8.84 12.51 -6.74
C ILE A 40 8.93 11.25 -5.88
N ALA A 41 9.56 11.37 -4.72
CA ALA A 41 9.57 10.34 -3.71
C ALA A 41 8.42 10.59 -2.73
N LEU A 42 7.64 9.55 -2.45
CA LEU A 42 6.46 9.63 -1.60
C LEU A 42 6.47 8.49 -0.59
N GLY A 43 6.24 8.84 0.67
CA GLY A 43 5.98 7.91 1.75
C GLY A 43 4.49 7.84 2.04
N ALA A 44 3.99 6.63 2.19
CA ALA A 44 2.70 6.34 2.79
C ALA A 44 2.84 6.32 4.32
N PRO A 45 1.77 6.65 5.05
CA PRO A 45 1.75 6.46 6.49
C PRO A 45 2.02 4.99 6.89
N PRO A 46 2.51 4.72 8.11
CA PRO A 46 2.60 3.36 8.62
C PRO A 46 1.26 2.63 8.54
N GLY A 47 1.29 1.36 8.10
CA GLY A 47 0.07 0.55 7.93
C GLY A 47 -0.74 0.85 6.65
N TRP A 48 -0.26 1.73 5.78
CA TRP A 48 -0.88 2.00 4.47
C TRP A 48 -0.16 1.24 3.35
N ILE A 49 -0.90 1.00 2.27
CA ILE A 49 -0.40 0.37 1.05
C ILE A 49 -0.10 1.47 0.03
N PHE A 50 1.06 1.35 -0.62
CA PHE A 50 1.44 2.14 -1.80
C PHE A 50 1.22 1.28 -3.05
N GLU A 51 0.10 1.47 -3.75
CA GLU A 51 -0.33 0.63 -4.86
C GLU A 51 -0.07 1.32 -6.21
N THR A 52 0.62 0.64 -7.12
CA THR A 52 0.96 1.13 -8.46
C THR A 52 0.27 0.32 -9.56
N LYS A 53 -0.03 -0.96 -9.33
CA LYS A 53 -0.57 -1.85 -10.36
C LYS A 53 -2.04 -1.61 -10.60
N LEU A 54 -2.83 -1.56 -9.53
CA LEU A 54 -4.27 -1.29 -9.61
C LEU A 54 -4.56 0.21 -9.79
N ALA A 55 -3.63 1.08 -9.38
CA ALA A 55 -3.74 2.53 -9.55
C ALA A 55 -3.94 2.93 -11.03
N LEU A 56 -3.19 2.31 -11.94
CA LEU A 56 -3.28 2.60 -13.38
C LEU A 56 -4.67 2.31 -13.96
N GLN A 57 -5.35 1.28 -13.44
CA GLN A 57 -6.72 0.95 -13.85
C GLN A 57 -7.74 2.02 -13.42
N ARG A 58 -7.35 2.91 -12.50
CA ARG A 58 -8.13 4.02 -11.96
C ARG A 58 -7.66 5.39 -12.46
N GLY A 59 -6.80 5.43 -13.48
CA GLY A 59 -6.26 6.68 -14.03
C GLY A 59 -5.25 7.39 -13.11
N ALA A 60 -4.66 6.66 -12.17
CA ALA A 60 -3.67 7.20 -11.24
C ALA A 60 -2.31 6.48 -11.38
N SER A 61 -1.23 7.22 -11.12
CA SER A 61 0.12 6.66 -11.10
C SER A 61 0.34 5.85 -9.83
N VAL A 62 -0.20 6.34 -8.71
CA VAL A 62 -0.22 5.66 -7.41
C VAL A 62 -1.53 5.92 -6.69
N VAL A 63 -1.98 4.90 -5.98
CA VAL A 63 -3.05 5.00 -4.99
C VAL A 63 -2.52 4.57 -3.63
N ILE A 64 -2.74 5.40 -2.60
CA ILE A 64 -2.31 5.11 -1.23
C ILE A 64 -3.54 4.97 -0.34
N TYR A 65 -3.66 3.87 0.40
CA TYR A 65 -4.83 3.56 1.23
C TYR A 65 -4.49 2.71 2.47
N PRO A 66 -5.34 2.71 3.52
CA PRO A 66 -5.17 1.85 4.70
C PRO A 66 -5.19 0.35 4.33
N ALA A 67 -4.25 -0.43 4.86
CA ALA A 67 -4.12 -1.85 4.48
C ALA A 67 -5.30 -2.73 4.92
N ASP A 68 -6.08 -2.30 5.91
CA ASP A 68 -7.21 -3.02 6.49
C ASP A 68 -8.54 -2.76 5.76
N GLU A 69 -8.65 -1.68 5.01
CA GLU A 69 -9.90 -1.29 4.36
C GLU A 69 -9.97 -1.65 2.87
N GLY A 70 -8.85 -1.91 2.20
CA GLY A 70 -8.82 -2.28 0.78
C GLY A 70 -9.13 -1.10 -0.16
N ILE A 71 -8.60 -1.13 -1.38
CA ILE A 71 -8.66 0.00 -2.35
C ILE A 71 -10.10 0.34 -2.82
N ASP A 72 -11.02 -0.61 -2.79
CA ASP A 72 -12.41 -0.44 -3.25
C ASP A 72 -13.37 -0.02 -2.13
N SER A 73 -12.97 -0.18 -0.86
CA SER A 73 -13.86 -0.01 0.30
C SER A 73 -13.42 1.07 1.27
N THR A 74 -12.21 1.62 1.12
CA THR A 74 -11.75 2.74 1.95
C THR A 74 -12.47 4.05 1.56
N PRO A 75 -12.93 4.86 2.54
CA PRO A 75 -13.36 6.23 2.30
C PRO A 75 -12.17 7.19 2.18
N VAL A 76 -10.95 6.76 2.56
CA VAL A 76 -9.75 7.59 2.54
C VAL A 76 -8.73 6.99 1.56
N THR A 77 -8.46 7.72 0.50
CA THR A 77 -7.50 7.34 -0.55
C THR A 77 -6.74 8.56 -1.02
N ILE A 78 -5.43 8.43 -1.17
CA ILE A 78 -4.59 9.45 -1.80
C ILE A 78 -4.27 8.99 -3.22
N TYR A 79 -4.78 9.73 -4.20
CA TYR A 79 -4.42 9.56 -5.60
C TYR A 79 -3.24 10.46 -5.92
N VAL A 80 -2.20 9.89 -6.52
CA VAL A 80 -1.02 10.64 -6.92
C VAL A 80 -0.83 10.47 -8.41
N ASN A 81 -0.77 11.60 -9.08
CA ASN A 81 -0.32 11.72 -10.45
C ASN A 81 0.73 12.80 -10.55
N VAL A 82 1.55 12.71 -11.59
CA VAL A 82 2.59 13.68 -11.81
C VAL A 82 2.62 14.00 -13.30
N PHE A 83 2.44 15.27 -13.64
CA PHE A 83 2.32 15.73 -15.02
C PHE A 83 3.32 16.84 -15.33
N ALA A 84 3.83 16.86 -16.57
CA ALA A 84 4.57 17.99 -17.09
C ALA A 84 3.58 19.08 -17.47
N LEU A 85 3.72 20.28 -16.91
CA LEU A 85 2.81 21.39 -17.20
C LEU A 85 3.01 22.01 -18.59
N GLN A 86 3.99 21.56 -19.40
CA GLN A 86 4.25 22.00 -20.80
C GLN A 86 4.10 23.51 -21.07
N GLY A 87 4.53 24.37 -20.12
CA GLY A 87 4.45 25.83 -20.25
C GLY A 87 3.17 26.47 -19.68
N VAL A 88 2.23 25.68 -19.16
CA VAL A 88 1.09 26.12 -18.35
C VAL A 88 1.58 26.40 -16.92
N SER A 89 1.07 27.45 -16.27
CA SER A 89 1.35 27.67 -14.85
C SER A 89 0.52 26.72 -13.98
N LEU A 90 1.00 26.40 -12.78
CA LEU A 90 0.22 25.59 -11.83
C LEU A 90 -1.16 26.20 -11.55
N GLU A 91 -1.25 27.52 -11.44
CA GLU A 91 -2.51 28.26 -11.22
C GLU A 91 -3.47 28.10 -12.40
N ALA A 92 -2.99 28.21 -13.63
CA ALA A 92 -3.82 28.03 -14.82
C ALA A 92 -4.31 26.58 -14.94
N TRP A 93 -3.45 25.60 -14.63
CA TRP A 93 -3.84 24.20 -14.60
C TRP A 93 -4.91 23.91 -13.55
N LEU A 94 -4.74 24.40 -12.31
CA LEU A 94 -5.74 24.24 -11.24
C LEU A 94 -7.08 24.90 -11.57
N THR A 95 -7.04 26.08 -12.19
CA THR A 95 -8.26 26.80 -12.59
C THR A 95 -9.04 26.01 -13.64
N GLN A 96 -8.34 25.40 -14.61
CA GLN A 96 -8.96 24.55 -15.61
C GLN A 96 -9.53 23.27 -14.98
N ASP A 97 -8.76 22.59 -14.13
CA ASP A 97 -9.18 21.35 -13.45
C ASP A 97 -10.45 21.56 -12.60
N ILE A 98 -10.52 22.67 -11.87
CA ILE A 98 -11.72 23.04 -11.09
C ILE A 98 -12.91 23.30 -12.02
N ALA A 99 -12.73 24.01 -13.13
CA ALA A 99 -13.80 24.29 -14.06
C ALA A 99 -14.34 23.01 -14.73
N GLU A 100 -13.45 22.09 -15.10
CA GLU A 100 -13.84 20.78 -15.66
C GLU A 100 -14.62 19.94 -14.64
N LEU A 101 -14.24 19.98 -13.36
CA LEU A 101 -14.98 19.31 -12.29
C LEU A 101 -16.38 19.89 -12.07
N GLU A 102 -16.57 21.20 -12.21
CA GLU A 102 -17.89 21.83 -12.08
C GLU A 102 -18.85 21.47 -13.22
N ASP A 103 -18.33 21.17 -14.42
CA ASP A 103 -19.14 20.80 -15.59
C ASP A 103 -19.57 19.32 -15.59
N GLU A 104 -18.94 18.46 -14.78
CA GLU A 104 -19.29 17.03 -14.68
C GLU A 104 -20.45 16.73 -13.69
N TYR A 105 -20.93 17.74 -12.94
CA TYR A 105 -22.01 17.60 -11.94
C TYR A 105 -23.20 18.53 -12.19
#